data_AF-A0A520BBR3-F1
#
_entry.id   AF-A0A520BBR3-F1
#
_cell.length_a   1.000
_cell.length_b   1.000
_cell.length_c   1.000
_cell.angle_alpha   90.00
_cell.angle_beta   90.00
_cell.angle_gamma   90.00
#
_symmetry.space_group_name_H-M   'P 1'
#
loop_
_entity.id
_entity.type
_entity.pdbx_description
1 polymer ?
#
loop_
_entity_poly.entity_id
_entity_poly.type
_entity_poly.pdbx_seq_one_letter_code
_entity_poly.pdbx_strand_id
1 'polypeptide(L)'
;DYEQLKAFDIGTKINKGFPQQKKIKTYIPLLADLIDTVQKDIKQKNKKQLFYNIETKCEPAGDNIVNPTPEVFVKLLMDVIEQKKITPFVVIQSFDKRTIQIINKKYPAVKTSFLVANKKTYEENMADLGYKPFILSPIFSMVNADLMKKAHADGVKVIPWTANTAEEINRLKSLKVDGIITDYPNLF
;
A
#
# COMPACT_ATOMS: atom_id res chain seq x y z
N ASP A 1 -11.45 -21.09 7.71
CA ASP A 1 -11.00 -20.58 9.03
C ASP A 1 -9.52 -20.18 8.94
N TYR A 2 -9.07 -19.22 9.75
CA TYR A 2 -7.68 -18.74 9.74
C TYR A 2 -6.68 -19.85 10.12
N GLU A 3 -7.03 -20.75 11.03
CA GLU A 3 -6.14 -21.87 11.40
C GLU A 3 -5.77 -22.76 10.21
N GLN A 4 -6.69 -22.92 9.24
CA GLN A 4 -6.40 -23.64 8.00
C GLN A 4 -5.46 -22.84 7.08
N LEU A 5 -5.64 -21.52 6.99
CA LEU A 5 -4.75 -20.65 6.21
C LEU A 5 -3.31 -20.64 6.76
N LYS A 6 -3.19 -20.69 8.09
CA LYS A 6 -1.90 -20.70 8.79
C LYS A 6 -1.08 -21.97 8.55
N ALA A 7 -1.72 -23.06 8.15
CA ALA A 7 -1.05 -24.33 7.85
C ALA A 7 -0.29 -24.32 6.51
N PHE A 8 -0.56 -23.37 5.61
CA PHE A 8 0.11 -23.29 4.31
C PHE A 8 1.54 -22.77 4.44
N ASP A 9 2.50 -23.49 3.84
CA ASP A 9 3.85 -22.98 3.62
C ASP A 9 3.87 -22.07 2.40
N ILE A 10 4.10 -20.77 2.65
CA ILE A 10 4.14 -19.74 1.61
C ILE A 10 5.56 -19.21 1.32
N GLY A 11 6.60 -19.79 1.94
CA GLY A 11 7.94 -19.22 1.90
C GLY A 11 9.04 -20.09 1.32
N THR A 12 8.80 -21.40 1.12
CA THR A 12 9.81 -22.32 0.57
C THR A 12 9.71 -22.54 -0.93
N LYS A 13 8.54 -22.28 -1.54
CA LYS A 13 8.31 -22.45 -2.98
C LYS A 13 9.20 -21.48 -3.78
N ILE A 14 9.91 -22.02 -4.78
CA ILE A 14 10.75 -21.21 -5.68
C ILE A 14 9.87 -20.25 -6.48
N ASN A 15 10.20 -18.97 -6.43
CA ASN A 15 9.63 -17.96 -7.31
C ASN A 15 10.67 -17.51 -8.35
N LYS A 16 10.46 -17.89 -9.62
CA LYS A 16 11.37 -17.55 -10.73
C LYS A 16 11.50 -16.03 -10.95
N GLY A 17 10.49 -15.24 -10.56
CA GLY A 17 10.53 -13.78 -10.64
C GLY A 17 11.38 -13.12 -9.54
N PHE A 18 11.75 -13.87 -8.50
CA PHE A 18 12.49 -13.37 -7.33
C PHE A 18 13.69 -14.27 -7.02
N PRO A 19 14.73 -14.29 -7.88
CA PRO A 19 15.88 -15.20 -7.72
C PRO A 19 16.68 -14.97 -6.44
N GLN A 20 16.57 -13.79 -5.82
CA GLN A 20 17.23 -13.46 -4.54
C GLN A 20 16.38 -13.82 -3.31
N GLN A 21 15.20 -14.42 -3.49
CA GLN A 21 14.31 -14.80 -2.39
C GLN A 21 15.02 -15.78 -1.45
N LYS A 22 15.16 -15.40 -0.17
CA LYS A 22 15.58 -16.32 0.88
C LYS A 22 14.40 -17.24 1.21
N LYS A 23 14.62 -18.56 1.06
CA LYS A 23 13.62 -19.57 1.39
C LYS A 23 13.55 -19.76 2.89
N ILE A 24 12.44 -19.37 3.49
CA ILE A 24 12.17 -19.52 4.91
C ILE A 24 10.77 -20.09 5.02
N LYS A 25 10.62 -21.23 5.71
CA LYS A 25 9.28 -21.78 5.99
C LYS A 25 8.49 -20.75 6.80
N THR A 26 7.37 -20.29 6.24
CA THR A 26 6.53 -19.25 6.85
C THR A 26 5.08 -19.42 6.40
N TYR A 27 4.18 -18.64 6.99
CA TYR A 27 2.72 -18.70 6.84
C TYR A 27 2.12 -17.31 6.60
N ILE A 28 0.83 -17.22 6.29
CA ILE A 28 0.09 -15.95 6.13
C ILE A 28 -0.19 -15.35 7.53
N PRO A 29 0.45 -14.25 7.95
CA PRO A 29 0.23 -13.67 9.27
C PRO A 29 -1.09 -12.88 9.33
N LEU A 30 -1.66 -12.74 10.53
CA LEU A 30 -2.67 -11.71 10.79
C LEU A 30 -2.03 -10.32 10.74
N LEU A 31 -2.81 -9.31 10.35
CA LEU A 31 -2.37 -7.91 10.42
C LEU A 31 -2.00 -7.52 11.86
N ALA A 32 -2.77 -7.98 12.84
CA ALA A 32 -2.52 -7.73 14.26
C ALA A 32 -1.14 -8.25 14.71
N ASP A 33 -0.77 -9.46 14.29
CA ASP A 33 0.52 -10.09 14.64
C ASP A 33 1.71 -9.35 13.98
N LEU A 34 1.53 -8.90 12.74
CA LEU A 34 2.50 -8.05 12.05
C LEU A 34 2.73 -6.75 12.82
N ILE A 35 1.65 -6.07 13.22
CA ILE A 35 1.75 -4.79 13.94
C ILE A 35 2.46 -5.00 15.29
N ASP A 36 2.08 -6.02 16.05
CA ASP A 36 2.71 -6.34 17.34
C ASP A 36 4.21 -6.64 17.19
N THR A 37 4.57 -7.42 16.16
CA THR A 37 5.96 -7.78 15.87
C THR A 37 6.79 -6.54 15.53
N VAL A 38 6.28 -5.66 14.68
CA VAL A 38 6.97 -4.42 14.29
C VAL A 38 7.10 -3.46 15.47
N GLN A 39 6.02 -3.23 16.23
CA GLN A 39 6.07 -2.33 17.40
C GLN A 39 7.02 -2.86 18.49
N LYS A 40 7.06 -4.19 18.68
CA LYS A 40 8.03 -4.83 19.57
C LYS A 40 9.46 -4.62 19.09
N ASP A 41 9.75 -4.82 17.80
CA ASP A 41 11.09 -4.61 17.23
C ASP A 41 11.54 -3.15 17.38
N ILE A 42 10.64 -2.20 17.11
CA ILE A 42 10.90 -0.76 17.24
C ILE A 42 11.29 -0.42 18.68
N LYS A 43 10.54 -0.91 19.67
CA LYS A 43 10.83 -0.69 21.09
C LYS A 43 12.14 -1.35 21.51
N GLN A 44 12.36 -2.61 21.14
CA GLN A 44 13.54 -3.37 21.56
C GLN A 44 14.84 -2.82 20.96
N LYS A 45 14.78 -2.31 19.72
CA LYS A 45 15.94 -1.76 19.01
C LYS A 45 16.03 -0.23 19.07
N ASN A 46 15.18 0.42 19.87
CA ASN A 46 15.09 1.88 20.00
C ASN A 46 15.04 2.60 18.62
N LYS A 47 14.23 2.09 17.69
CA LYS A 47 14.08 2.66 16.35
C LYS A 47 13.06 3.80 16.37
N LYS A 48 13.14 4.67 15.36
CA LYS A 48 12.05 5.61 15.06
C LYS A 48 10.80 4.84 14.62
N GLN A 49 9.63 5.39 14.93
CA GLN A 49 8.37 4.82 14.48
C GLN A 49 8.30 4.79 12.95
N LEU A 50 7.81 3.67 12.40
CA LEU A 50 7.68 3.44 10.97
C LEU A 50 6.24 3.69 10.51
N PHE A 51 6.09 4.09 9.25
CA PHE A 51 4.78 4.11 8.60
C PHE A 51 4.44 2.73 8.03
N TYR A 52 3.16 2.36 8.14
CA TYR A 52 2.57 1.21 7.48
C TYR A 52 1.83 1.67 6.22
N ASN A 53 2.12 1.04 5.08
CA ASN A 53 1.35 1.20 3.86
C ASN A 53 0.52 -0.07 3.65
N ILE A 54 -0.78 -0.03 3.98
CA ILE A 54 -1.66 -1.21 4.03
C ILE A 54 -2.61 -1.17 2.84
N GLU A 55 -2.67 -2.25 2.07
CA GLU A 55 -3.57 -2.32 0.90
C GLU A 55 -4.89 -3.05 1.24
N THR A 56 -6.03 -2.48 0.86
CA THR A 56 -7.29 -3.23 0.77
C THR A 56 -7.38 -3.90 -0.61
N LYS A 57 -7.19 -5.22 -0.66
CA LYS A 57 -7.32 -6.06 -1.86
C LYS A 57 -8.76 -6.51 -2.04
N CYS A 58 -9.52 -5.78 -2.85
CA CYS A 58 -10.91 -6.08 -3.18
C CYS A 58 -11.26 -5.50 -4.55
N GLU A 59 -12.35 -6.00 -5.13
CA GLU A 59 -12.95 -5.45 -6.35
C GLU A 59 -14.46 -5.74 -6.36
N PRO A 60 -15.28 -5.02 -7.15
CA PRO A 60 -16.74 -5.21 -7.15
C PRO A 60 -17.18 -6.65 -7.43
N ALA A 61 -16.46 -7.37 -8.30
CA ALA A 61 -16.78 -8.75 -8.65
C ALA A 61 -16.52 -9.74 -7.49
N GLY A 62 -15.71 -9.36 -6.50
CA GLY A 62 -15.37 -10.22 -5.36
C GLY A 62 -16.24 -10.01 -4.13
N ASP A 63 -17.10 -8.98 -4.12
CA ASP A 63 -17.94 -8.61 -2.98
C ASP A 63 -18.86 -9.77 -2.56
N ASN A 64 -18.76 -10.18 -1.29
CA ASN A 64 -19.44 -11.32 -0.68
C ASN A 64 -19.09 -12.70 -1.28
N ILE A 65 -18.03 -12.78 -2.10
CA ILE A 65 -17.53 -14.04 -2.67
C ILE A 65 -16.13 -14.35 -2.12
N VAL A 66 -15.15 -13.52 -2.47
CA VAL A 66 -13.74 -13.68 -2.07
C VAL A 66 -13.27 -12.57 -1.12
N ASN A 67 -14.05 -11.49 -1.01
CA ASN A 67 -13.84 -10.41 -0.04
C ASN A 67 -15.20 -9.92 0.49
N PRO A 68 -15.26 -9.36 1.70
CA PRO A 68 -16.45 -8.66 2.16
C PRO A 68 -16.70 -7.39 1.33
N THR A 69 -17.90 -6.81 1.44
CA THR A 69 -18.18 -5.50 0.84
C THR A 69 -17.24 -4.42 1.37
N PRO A 70 -17.02 -3.32 0.63
CA PRO A 70 -16.09 -2.25 1.02
C PRO A 70 -16.31 -1.71 2.44
N GLU A 71 -17.56 -1.47 2.86
CA GLU A 71 -17.87 -0.99 4.22
C GLU A 71 -17.42 -1.95 5.31
N VAL A 72 -17.68 -3.25 5.12
CA VAL A 72 -17.30 -4.29 6.09
C VAL A 72 -15.79 -4.46 6.11
N PHE A 73 -15.15 -4.47 4.93
CA PHE A 73 -13.70 -4.54 4.82
C PHE A 73 -13.03 -3.39 5.59
N VAL A 74 -13.42 -2.14 5.28
CA VAL A 74 -12.86 -0.95 5.93
C VAL A 74 -13.09 -0.99 7.43
N LYS A 75 -14.28 -1.39 7.90
CA LYS A 75 -14.55 -1.50 9.33
C LYS A 75 -13.59 -2.49 10.01
N LEU A 76 -13.46 -3.72 9.48
CA LEU A 76 -12.58 -4.74 10.05
C LEU A 76 -11.11 -4.28 10.08
N LEU A 77 -10.65 -3.62 9.02
CA LEU A 77 -9.31 -3.06 8.95
C LEU A 77 -9.10 -1.96 10.01
N MET A 78 -10.03 -1.02 10.12
CA MET A 78 -9.95 0.10 11.06
C MET A 78 -10.04 -0.36 12.52
N ASP A 79 -10.90 -1.34 12.83
CA ASP A 79 -10.99 -1.93 14.17
C ASP A 79 -9.60 -2.42 14.65
N VAL A 80 -8.83 -3.08 13.77
CA VAL A 80 -7.45 -3.52 14.09
C VAL A 80 -6.51 -2.34 14.26
N ILE A 81 -6.51 -1.37 13.33
CA ILE A 81 -5.61 -0.20 13.36
C ILE A 81 -5.81 0.62 14.65
N GLU A 82 -7.07 0.87 15.03
CA GLU A 82 -7.43 1.63 16.21
C GLU A 82 -7.11 0.87 17.50
N GLN A 83 -7.44 -0.42 17.57
CA GLN A 83 -7.11 -1.28 18.71
C GLN A 83 -5.58 -1.32 18.94
N LYS A 84 -4.79 -1.36 17.86
CA LYS A 84 -3.32 -1.34 17.92
C LYS A 84 -2.73 0.05 18.12
N LYS A 85 -3.54 1.11 18.11
CA LYS A 85 -3.14 2.51 18.34
C LYS A 85 -2.05 3.01 17.37
N ILE A 86 -2.09 2.55 16.12
CA ILE A 86 -1.11 2.95 15.10
C ILE A 86 -1.65 3.96 14.08
N THR A 87 -2.90 4.44 14.23
CA THR A 87 -3.59 5.34 13.29
C THR A 87 -2.71 6.49 12.74
N PRO A 88 -1.90 7.22 13.54
CA PRO A 88 -1.06 8.31 13.02
C PRO A 88 0.03 7.87 12.02
N PHE A 89 0.35 6.58 11.99
CA PHE A 89 1.42 5.97 11.22
C PHE A 89 0.92 5.07 10.10
N VAL A 90 -0.37 5.17 9.73
CA VAL A 90 -0.96 4.35 8.67
C VAL A 90 -1.29 5.20 7.45
N VAL A 91 -0.93 4.67 6.28
CA VAL A 91 -1.50 5.03 4.99
C VAL A 91 -2.25 3.81 4.47
N ILE A 92 -3.52 3.97 4.08
CA ILE A 92 -4.30 2.91 3.43
C ILE A 92 -4.31 3.14 1.93
N GLN A 93 -3.87 2.15 1.17
CA GLN A 93 -3.85 2.18 -0.29
C GLN A 93 -4.87 1.22 -0.90
N SER A 94 -5.41 1.55 -2.08
CA SER A 94 -6.24 0.61 -2.84
C SER A 94 -6.36 0.99 -4.31
N PHE A 95 -6.55 -0.02 -5.17
CA PHE A 95 -7.05 0.16 -6.54
C PHE A 95 -8.57 0.40 -6.55
N ASP A 96 -9.28 -0.21 -5.61
CA ASP A 96 -10.72 -0.01 -5.49
C ASP A 96 -10.98 1.29 -4.75
N LYS A 97 -11.35 2.32 -5.51
CA LYS A 97 -11.64 3.64 -4.97
C LYS A 97 -12.70 3.63 -3.86
N ARG A 98 -13.59 2.63 -3.83
CA ARG A 98 -14.69 2.55 -2.86
C ARG A 98 -14.17 2.50 -1.42
N THR A 99 -13.13 1.71 -1.15
CA THR A 99 -12.59 1.59 0.22
C THR A 99 -11.95 2.90 0.68
N ILE A 100 -11.11 3.52 -0.15
CA ILE A 100 -10.44 4.78 0.19
C ILE A 100 -11.41 5.98 0.20
N GLN A 101 -12.52 5.94 -0.54
CA GLN A 101 -13.61 6.92 -0.42
C GLN A 101 -14.33 6.79 0.93
N ILE A 102 -14.62 5.56 1.38
CA ILE A 102 -15.20 5.30 2.70
C ILE A 102 -14.25 5.78 3.80
N ILE A 103 -12.95 5.48 3.68
CA ILE A 103 -11.93 5.91 4.64
C ILE A 103 -11.86 7.43 4.71
N ASN A 104 -11.77 8.11 3.57
CA ASN A 104 -11.74 9.58 3.52
C ASN A 104 -12.98 10.21 4.21
N LYS A 105 -14.16 9.60 4.05
CA LYS A 105 -15.40 10.10 4.66
C LYS A 105 -15.54 9.79 6.15
N LYS A 106 -15.19 8.56 6.57
CA LYS A 106 -15.48 8.07 7.94
C LYS A 106 -14.29 8.17 8.89
N TYR A 107 -13.06 8.15 8.38
CA TYR A 107 -11.82 8.15 9.14
C TYR A 107 -10.84 9.21 8.61
N PRO A 108 -11.21 10.51 8.63
CA PRO A 108 -10.45 11.59 7.97
C PRO A 108 -9.03 11.81 8.53
N ALA A 109 -8.72 11.27 9.71
CA ALA A 109 -7.36 11.29 10.25
C ALA A 109 -6.41 10.27 9.57
N VAL A 110 -6.96 9.28 8.86
CA VAL A 110 -6.19 8.25 8.16
C VAL A 110 -5.88 8.72 6.75
N LYS A 111 -4.60 8.68 6.39
CA LYS A 111 -4.13 9.05 5.06
C LYS A 111 -4.49 7.96 4.06
N THR A 112 -4.95 8.35 2.88
CA THR A 112 -5.24 7.42 1.77
C THR A 112 -4.26 7.56 0.61
N SER A 113 -4.02 6.45 -0.07
CA SER A 113 -3.19 6.36 -1.28
C SER A 113 -4.00 5.72 -2.40
N PHE A 114 -4.07 6.38 -3.56
CA PHE A 114 -4.82 5.85 -4.70
C PHE A 114 -3.89 5.08 -5.65
N LEU A 115 -4.06 3.76 -5.74
CA LEU A 115 -3.29 2.93 -6.67
C LEU A 115 -3.88 3.01 -8.08
N VAL A 116 -3.03 3.28 -9.06
CA VAL A 116 -3.45 3.37 -10.47
C VAL A 116 -2.52 2.61 -11.41
N ALA A 117 -3.10 1.87 -12.34
CA ALA A 117 -2.41 1.19 -13.45
C ALA A 117 -3.30 1.24 -14.71
N ASN A 118 -3.77 2.45 -15.03
CA ASN A 118 -4.73 2.70 -16.11
C ASN A 118 -4.15 3.73 -17.10
N LYS A 119 -4.91 4.11 -18.12
CA LYS A 119 -4.50 5.11 -19.12
C LYS A 119 -5.00 6.52 -18.81
N LYS A 120 -5.63 6.74 -17.65
CA LYS A 120 -6.18 8.03 -17.26
C LYS A 120 -5.05 9.01 -16.94
N THR A 121 -5.26 10.27 -17.31
CA THR A 121 -4.45 11.41 -16.85
C THR A 121 -4.56 11.60 -15.33
N TYR A 122 -3.73 12.50 -14.79
CA TYR A 122 -3.81 12.86 -13.37
C TYR A 122 -5.21 13.37 -13.02
N GLU A 123 -5.72 14.32 -13.81
CA GLU A 123 -7.01 14.97 -13.60
C GLU A 123 -8.17 13.98 -13.68
N GLU A 124 -8.16 13.08 -14.66
CA GLU A 124 -9.18 12.03 -14.79
C GLU A 124 -9.16 11.06 -13.60
N ASN A 125 -7.99 10.72 -13.06
CA ASN A 125 -7.90 9.91 -11.85
C ASN A 125 -8.43 10.64 -10.62
N MET A 126 -8.11 11.93 -10.46
CA MET A 126 -8.62 12.74 -9.33
C MET A 126 -10.15 12.93 -9.42
N ALA A 127 -10.67 13.18 -10.62
CA ALA A 127 -12.10 13.29 -10.86
C ALA A 127 -12.84 11.97 -10.59
N ASP A 128 -12.27 10.84 -11.03
CA ASP A 128 -12.83 9.51 -10.78
C ASP A 128 -12.83 9.15 -9.30
N LEU A 129 -11.79 9.53 -8.56
CA LEU A 129 -11.70 9.34 -7.11
C LEU A 129 -12.65 10.27 -6.35
N GLY A 130 -12.86 11.50 -6.85
CA GLY A 130 -13.74 12.51 -6.26
C GLY A 130 -13.12 13.33 -5.12
N TYR A 131 -11.84 13.15 -4.82
CA TYR A 131 -11.07 13.97 -3.88
C TYR A 131 -9.56 13.85 -4.17
N LYS A 132 -8.73 14.72 -3.59
CA LYS A 132 -7.27 14.66 -3.68
C LYS A 132 -6.72 13.79 -2.53
N PRO A 133 -6.12 12.62 -2.81
CA PRO A 133 -5.62 11.73 -1.77
C PRO A 133 -4.29 12.24 -1.19
N PHE A 134 -3.84 11.67 -0.07
CA PHE A 134 -2.51 12.00 0.46
C PHE A 134 -1.39 11.56 -0.49
N ILE A 135 -1.58 10.42 -1.17
CA ILE A 135 -0.65 9.87 -2.16
C ILE A 135 -1.41 9.43 -3.42
N LEU A 136 -0.88 9.74 -4.59
CA LEU A 136 -1.14 8.99 -5.82
C LEU A 136 -0.03 7.95 -5.99
N SER A 137 -0.39 6.70 -6.22
CA SER A 137 0.54 5.58 -6.31
C SER A 137 0.38 4.87 -7.66
N PRO A 138 0.98 5.40 -8.74
CA PRO A 138 0.86 4.84 -10.07
C PRO A 138 1.85 3.69 -10.31
N ILE A 139 1.57 2.83 -11.29
CA ILE A 139 2.63 1.96 -11.82
C ILE A 139 3.78 2.83 -12.35
N PHE A 140 5.03 2.46 -12.06
CA PHE A 140 6.21 3.32 -12.24
C PHE A 140 6.38 3.84 -13.67
N SER A 141 5.97 3.06 -14.66
CA SER A 141 6.03 3.43 -16.08
C SER A 141 5.12 4.61 -16.45
N MET A 142 4.07 4.89 -15.66
CA MET A 142 3.21 6.06 -15.86
C MET A 142 3.84 7.38 -15.39
N VAL A 143 4.88 7.34 -14.56
CA VAL A 143 5.45 8.56 -13.96
C VAL A 143 6.26 9.34 -15.00
N ASN A 144 5.87 10.60 -15.20
CA ASN A 144 6.52 11.58 -16.04
C ASN A 144 6.47 12.98 -15.40
N ALA A 145 7.15 13.95 -15.99
CA ALA A 145 7.26 15.31 -15.44
C ALA A 145 5.92 16.05 -15.33
N ASP A 146 4.97 15.80 -16.24
CA ASP A 146 3.63 16.41 -16.21
C ASP A 146 2.81 15.92 -15.02
N LEU A 147 2.76 14.58 -14.81
CA LEU A 147 2.11 13.97 -13.66
C LEU A 147 2.69 14.49 -12.35
N MET A 148 4.03 14.56 -12.25
CA MET A 148 4.71 15.09 -11.06
C MET A 148 4.33 16.54 -10.78
N LYS A 149 4.40 17.40 -11.81
CA LYS A 149 4.04 18.82 -11.69
C LYS A 149 2.61 19.01 -11.19
N LYS A 150 1.66 18.28 -11.77
CA LYS A 150 0.23 18.38 -11.43
C LYS A 150 -0.06 17.87 -10.02
N ALA A 151 0.46 16.70 -9.67
CA ALA A 151 0.29 16.12 -8.34
C ALA A 151 0.87 17.03 -7.24
N HIS A 152 2.09 17.54 -7.43
CA HIS A 152 2.72 18.43 -6.46
C HIS A 152 2.03 19.80 -6.36
N ALA A 153 1.51 20.34 -7.48
CA ALA A 153 0.69 21.56 -7.45
C ALA A 153 -0.57 21.40 -6.58
N ASP A 154 -1.09 20.18 -6.50
CA ASP A 154 -2.25 19.79 -5.70
C ASP A 154 -1.91 19.34 -4.28
N GLY A 155 -0.61 19.37 -3.89
CA GLY A 155 -0.14 18.88 -2.60
C GLY A 155 -0.20 17.34 -2.46
N VAL A 156 -0.45 16.63 -3.56
CA VAL A 156 -0.51 15.17 -3.61
C VAL A 156 0.88 14.60 -3.81
N LYS A 157 1.30 13.68 -2.93
CA LYS A 157 2.57 12.97 -3.06
C LYS A 157 2.48 11.90 -4.13
N VAL A 158 3.60 11.61 -4.81
CA VAL A 158 3.67 10.55 -5.82
C VAL A 158 4.64 9.46 -5.36
N ILE A 159 4.10 8.26 -5.09
CA ILE A 159 4.88 7.09 -4.66
C ILE A 159 4.59 5.92 -5.60
N PRO A 160 5.34 5.76 -6.71
CA PRO A 160 5.11 4.68 -7.67
C PRO A 160 5.48 3.28 -7.19
N TRP A 161 4.91 2.27 -7.85
CA TRP A 161 5.18 0.84 -7.67
C TRP A 161 5.31 0.12 -9.03
N THR A 162 5.90 -1.06 -9.17
CA THR A 162 7.02 -1.55 -8.38
C THR A 162 8.28 -1.39 -9.23
N ALA A 163 9.18 -0.50 -8.82
CA ALA A 163 10.43 -0.27 -9.53
C ALA A 163 11.52 -1.16 -8.94
N ASN A 164 12.12 -2.03 -9.74
CA ASN A 164 12.96 -3.13 -9.25
C ASN A 164 14.39 -3.13 -9.80
N THR A 165 14.72 -2.15 -10.64
CA THR A 165 16.07 -1.94 -11.17
C THR A 165 16.65 -0.60 -10.72
N ALA A 166 17.97 -0.51 -10.65
CA ALA A 166 18.66 0.74 -10.33
C ALA A 166 18.37 1.83 -11.38
N GLU A 167 18.22 1.47 -12.66
CA GLU A 167 17.85 2.39 -13.73
C GLU A 167 16.47 3.01 -13.51
N GLU A 168 15.45 2.18 -13.25
CA GLU A 168 14.09 2.65 -12.96
C GLU A 168 14.07 3.54 -11.72
N ILE A 169 14.74 3.12 -10.64
CA ILE A 169 14.85 3.89 -9.40
C ILE A 169 15.50 5.25 -9.65
N ASN A 170 16.62 5.30 -10.39
CA ASN A 170 17.33 6.54 -10.70
C ASN A 170 16.50 7.47 -11.59
N ARG A 171 15.75 6.93 -12.55
CA ARG A 171 14.79 7.70 -13.37
C ARG A 171 13.70 8.33 -12.50
N LEU A 172 13.13 7.58 -11.57
CA LEU A 172 12.08 8.11 -10.68
C LEU A 172 12.66 9.16 -9.70
N LYS A 173 13.87 8.94 -9.18
CA LYS A 173 14.59 9.93 -8.37
C LYS A 173 14.82 11.24 -9.13
N SER A 174 15.20 11.18 -10.41
CA SER A 174 15.40 12.40 -11.23
C SER A 174 14.10 13.17 -11.49
N LEU A 175 12.97 12.45 -11.52
CA LEU A 175 11.62 13.03 -11.56
C LEU A 175 11.13 13.54 -10.19
N LYS A 176 11.94 13.39 -9.12
CA LYS A 176 11.65 13.86 -7.77
C LYS A 176 10.37 13.27 -7.15
N VAL A 177 10.14 11.96 -7.35
CA VAL A 177 9.07 11.24 -6.65
C VAL A 177 9.26 11.29 -5.13
N ASP A 178 8.17 11.20 -4.37
CA ASP A 178 8.16 11.34 -2.91
C ASP A 178 8.50 10.03 -2.17
N GLY A 179 8.61 8.94 -2.90
CA GLY A 179 8.94 7.61 -2.41
C GLY A 179 8.86 6.59 -3.54
N ILE A 180 9.30 5.36 -3.30
CA ILE A 180 9.24 4.27 -4.28
C ILE A 180 8.87 2.99 -3.53
N ILE A 181 7.90 2.23 -4.07
CA ILE A 181 7.61 0.87 -3.65
C ILE A 181 8.45 -0.06 -4.53
N THR A 182 9.24 -0.93 -3.90
CA THR A 182 10.19 -1.83 -4.55
C THR A 182 10.25 -3.17 -3.82
N ASP A 183 10.54 -4.24 -4.55
CA ASP A 183 10.87 -5.54 -3.98
C ASP A 183 12.34 -5.61 -3.51
N TYR A 184 13.18 -4.66 -3.95
CA TYR A 184 14.62 -4.61 -3.68
C TYR A 184 15.01 -3.31 -2.95
N PRO A 185 14.57 -3.11 -1.69
CA PRO A 185 14.87 -1.90 -0.93
C PRO A 185 16.37 -1.68 -0.67
N ASN A 186 17.20 -2.71 -0.85
CA ASN A 186 18.66 -2.64 -0.77
C ASN A 186 19.33 -1.88 -1.94
N LEU A 187 18.58 -1.44 -2.95
CA LEU A 187 19.08 -0.61 -4.05
C LEU A 187 19.13 0.89 -3.73
N PHE A 188 18.80 1.30 -2.50
CA PHE A 188 18.74 2.70 -2.07
C PHE A 188 19.94 3.13 -1.23
#